data_AF-A0A945VCL1-F1
#
_entry.id   AF-A0A945VCL1-F1
#
_cell.length_a   1.000
_cell.length_b   1.000
_cell.length_c   1.000
_cell.angle_alpha   90.00
_cell.angle_beta   90.00
_cell.angle_gamma   90.00
#
_symmetry.space_group_name_H-M   'P 1'
#
loop_
_entity.id
_entity.type
_entity.pdbx_description
1 polymer ?
#
loop_
_entity_poly.entity_id
_entity_poly.type
_entity_poly.pdbx_seq_one_letter_code
_entity_poly.pdbx_strand_id
1 'polypeptide(L)'
;TAEDIFDYFEPTSEKQVTTLDLSPFEVLLEKNKFYLDELENNRQTVAEILSTLQLSSEDYLKTKNSLNAYAEMVRNLPINLFLEVAEKHSFDAIALAKHFNSDILSICFRLAHLPNKSNIPKFGIIQCDASGAVLYRKQLNSFSLPRYGGACPLWPVYRSLSQPLQPIRAMLDMPMGDRFHTISFAYPTEVAQIGMPALTEAIMLFTPDYIMLPKISHAHTPQLAVGLQCTVCSRRECSSRRASYLLDNE
;
A
#
# COMPACT_ATOMS: atom_id res chain seq x y z
N THR A 1 -16.37 6.30 30.12
CA THR A 1 -15.88 5.50 31.27
C THR A 1 -15.12 4.30 30.72
N ALA A 2 -14.49 3.46 31.56
CA ALA A 2 -13.85 2.24 31.08
C ALA A 2 -14.87 1.29 30.41
N GLU A 3 -16.13 1.32 30.86
CA GLU A 3 -17.27 0.61 30.27
C GLU A 3 -17.62 1.16 28.88
N ASP A 4 -17.71 2.49 28.70
CA ASP A 4 -17.97 3.08 27.37
C ASP A 4 -16.86 2.74 26.35
N ILE A 5 -15.63 2.57 26.82
CA ILE A 5 -14.49 2.14 25.99
C ILE A 5 -14.62 0.65 25.64
N PHE A 6 -15.03 -0.19 26.60
CA PHE A 6 -15.24 -1.62 26.37
C PHE A 6 -16.38 -1.88 25.37
N ASP A 7 -17.51 -1.17 25.51
CA ASP A 7 -18.63 -1.25 24.58
C ASP A 7 -18.29 -0.72 23.17
N TYR A 8 -17.30 0.16 23.07
CA TYR A 8 -16.76 0.60 21.79
C TYR A 8 -15.87 -0.46 21.12
N PHE A 9 -15.08 -1.21 21.90
CA PHE A 9 -14.18 -2.27 21.38
C PHE A 9 -14.89 -3.60 21.12
N GLU A 10 -15.89 -3.95 21.92
CA GLU A 10 -16.75 -5.13 21.74
C GLU A 10 -18.21 -4.71 21.50
N PRO A 11 -18.51 -4.05 20.37
CA PRO A 11 -19.85 -3.56 20.12
C PRO A 11 -20.83 -4.74 19.99
N THR A 12 -21.80 -4.77 20.88
CA THR A 12 -22.92 -5.73 20.87
C THR A 12 -23.93 -5.48 19.74
N SER A 13 -23.71 -4.47 18.87
CA SER A 13 -24.60 -4.16 17.74
C SER A 13 -23.88 -3.62 16.50
N GLU A 14 -24.44 -3.92 15.33
CA GLU A 14 -23.94 -3.67 13.96
C GLU A 14 -23.66 -2.20 13.55
N LYS A 15 -23.76 -1.24 14.47
CA LYS A 15 -23.71 0.18 14.15
C LYS A 15 -22.35 0.79 14.44
N GLN A 16 -21.37 0.62 13.54
CA GLN A 16 -20.24 1.57 13.45
C GLN A 16 -19.30 1.45 12.24
N VAL A 17 -19.80 1.15 11.03
CA VAL A 17 -18.88 0.92 9.87
C VAL A 17 -18.97 1.94 8.74
N THR A 18 -19.83 2.96 8.80
CA THR A 18 -20.22 3.61 7.53
C THR A 18 -19.64 4.97 7.16
N THR A 19 -18.92 5.74 8.01
CA THR A 19 -18.48 7.10 7.60
C THR A 19 -17.20 7.69 8.26
N LEU A 20 -16.17 6.91 8.65
CA LEU A 20 -15.00 7.46 9.37
C LEU A 20 -13.61 7.24 8.72
N ASP A 21 -13.55 6.86 7.45
CA ASP A 21 -12.54 5.86 7.07
C ASP A 21 -11.38 6.32 6.18
N LEU A 22 -11.41 7.54 5.66
CA LEU A 22 -10.34 8.05 4.80
C LEU A 22 -9.77 9.32 5.40
N SER A 23 -8.45 9.37 5.54
CA SER A 23 -7.79 10.64 5.85
C SER A 23 -8.12 11.66 4.74
N PRO A 24 -8.23 12.96 5.05
CA PRO A 24 -8.51 13.96 4.01
C PRO A 24 -7.47 13.98 2.89
N PHE A 25 -6.24 13.58 3.19
CA PHE A 25 -5.19 13.35 2.20
C PHE A 25 -5.54 12.22 1.22
N GLU A 26 -6.02 11.06 1.70
CA GLU A 26 -6.44 9.97 0.83
C GLU A 26 -7.66 10.35 -0.02
N VAL A 27 -8.63 11.09 0.54
CA VAL A 27 -9.77 11.62 -0.23
C VAL A 27 -9.28 12.53 -1.36
N LEU A 28 -8.32 13.40 -1.08
CA LEU A 28 -7.69 14.25 -2.09
C LEU A 28 -7.00 13.42 -3.17
N LEU A 29 -6.25 12.38 -2.79
CA LEU A 29 -5.61 11.49 -3.75
C LEU A 29 -6.62 10.74 -4.61
N GLU A 30 -7.66 10.15 -4.03
CA GLU A 30 -8.70 9.41 -4.77
C GLU A 30 -9.38 10.32 -5.82
N LYS A 31 -9.74 11.55 -5.43
CA LYS A 31 -10.33 12.55 -6.34
C LYS A 31 -9.41 12.85 -7.54
N ASN A 32 -8.10 12.85 -7.32
CA ASN A 32 -7.08 13.11 -8.32
C ASN A 32 -6.46 11.83 -8.90
N LYS A 33 -7.11 10.67 -8.74
CA LYS A 33 -6.63 9.37 -9.26
C LYS A 33 -5.19 9.03 -8.83
N PHE A 34 -4.84 9.40 -7.60
CA PHE A 34 -3.53 9.22 -6.97
C PHE A 34 -2.38 9.91 -7.71
N TYR A 35 -2.65 11.04 -8.38
CA TYR A 35 -1.64 11.85 -9.05
C TYR A 35 -1.99 13.35 -8.88
N LEU A 36 -1.18 14.09 -8.11
CA LEU A 36 -1.41 15.51 -7.83
C LEU A 36 -0.63 16.35 -8.84
N ASP A 37 -1.27 16.59 -9.97
CA ASP A 37 -0.72 17.33 -11.12
C ASP A 37 -0.24 18.75 -10.75
N GLU A 38 -0.88 19.37 -9.76
CA GLU A 38 -0.53 20.68 -9.22
C GLU A 38 0.84 20.67 -8.52
N LEU A 39 1.17 19.62 -7.77
CA LEU A 39 2.47 19.47 -7.12
C LEU A 39 3.54 18.99 -8.10
N GLU A 40 3.19 18.08 -9.00
CA GLU A 40 4.11 17.52 -10.00
C GLU A 40 4.68 18.58 -10.95
N ASN A 41 3.89 19.62 -11.25
CA ASN A 41 4.29 20.72 -12.13
C ASN A 41 4.54 22.04 -11.38
N ASN A 42 4.62 22.03 -10.05
CA ASN A 42 4.79 23.23 -9.21
C ASN A 42 3.77 24.35 -9.49
N ARG A 43 2.52 24.02 -9.84
CA ARG A 43 1.45 25.00 -10.06
C ARG A 43 0.83 25.50 -8.77
N GLN A 44 0.86 24.67 -7.72
CA GLN A 44 0.44 25.04 -6.38
C GLN A 44 1.45 24.55 -5.36
N THR A 45 1.51 25.25 -4.25
CA THR A 45 2.24 24.86 -3.05
C THR A 45 1.35 24.01 -2.14
N VAL A 46 1.96 23.27 -1.21
CA VAL A 46 1.23 22.53 -0.17
C VAL A 46 0.32 23.45 0.64
N ALA A 47 0.74 24.68 0.92
CA ALA A 47 -0.05 25.65 1.67
C ALA A 47 -1.31 26.10 0.90
N GLU A 48 -1.18 26.30 -0.42
CA GLU A 48 -2.32 26.65 -1.28
C GLU A 48 -3.32 25.51 -1.35
N ILE A 49 -2.87 24.26 -1.54
CA ILE A 49 -3.76 23.09 -1.53
C ILE A 49 -4.49 22.99 -0.18
N LEU A 50 -3.76 23.09 0.94
CA LEU A 50 -4.36 23.03 2.28
C LEU A 50 -5.40 24.12 2.51
N SER A 51 -5.21 25.32 1.97
CA SER A 51 -6.16 26.43 2.11
C SER A 51 -7.51 26.18 1.43
N THR A 52 -7.55 25.28 0.44
CA THR A 52 -8.79 24.88 -0.25
C THR A 52 -9.58 23.81 0.50
N LEU A 53 -8.97 23.15 1.48
CA LEU A 53 -9.58 22.05 2.23
C LEU A 53 -10.18 22.56 3.54
N GLN A 54 -11.42 22.17 3.83
CA GLN A 54 -12.06 22.42 5.12
C GLN A 54 -11.72 21.27 6.07
N LEU A 55 -10.72 21.48 6.94
CA LEU A 55 -10.16 20.44 7.81
C LEU A 55 -10.31 20.78 9.29
N SER A 56 -10.47 19.75 10.13
CA SER A 56 -10.28 19.88 11.58
C SER A 56 -8.81 20.19 11.92
N SER A 57 -8.52 20.67 13.13
CA SER A 57 -7.14 20.97 13.53
C SER A 57 -6.25 19.72 13.54
N GLU A 58 -6.80 18.56 13.91
CA GLU A 58 -6.08 17.29 13.90
C GLU A 58 -5.77 16.83 12.47
N ASP A 59 -6.78 16.87 11.59
CA ASP A 59 -6.64 16.46 10.20
C ASP A 59 -5.71 17.40 9.42
N TYR A 60 -5.68 18.68 9.78
CA TYR A 60 -4.81 19.66 9.14
C TYR A 60 -3.34 19.25 9.27
N LEU A 61 -2.89 18.89 10.47
CA LEU A 61 -1.48 18.54 10.70
C LEU A 61 -1.13 17.23 9.99
N LYS A 62 -1.98 16.21 10.09
CA LYS A 62 -1.80 14.92 9.40
C LYS A 62 -1.75 15.11 7.89
N THR A 63 -2.71 15.83 7.31
CA THR A 63 -2.79 16.10 5.87
C THR A 63 -1.59 16.92 5.39
N LYS A 64 -1.16 17.93 6.16
CA LYS A 64 0.02 18.73 5.86
C LYS A 64 1.29 17.87 5.80
N ASN A 65 1.48 16.97 6.76
CA ASN A 65 2.64 16.08 6.78
C ASN A 65 2.63 15.15 5.56
N SER A 66 1.49 14.54 5.22
CA SER A 66 1.37 13.68 4.04
C SER A 66 1.59 14.43 2.71
N LEU A 67 1.06 15.65 2.58
CA LEU A 67 1.31 16.50 1.41
C LEU A 67 2.78 16.91 1.28
N ASN A 68 3.45 17.20 2.40
CA ASN A 68 4.88 17.49 2.40
C ASN A 68 5.70 16.27 1.97
N ALA A 69 5.37 15.08 2.48
CA ALA A 69 6.00 13.84 2.06
C ALA A 69 5.80 13.56 0.56
N TYR A 70 4.59 13.80 0.03
CA TYR A 70 4.31 13.72 -1.40
C TYR A 70 5.15 14.72 -2.21
N ALA A 71 5.19 15.99 -1.77
CA ALA A 71 5.96 17.04 -2.44
C ALA A 71 7.48 16.76 -2.41
N GLU A 72 7.99 16.18 -1.33
CA GLU A 72 9.38 15.74 -1.23
C GLU A 72 9.68 14.59 -2.20
N MET A 73 8.80 13.58 -2.28
CA MET A 73 8.89 12.51 -3.28
C MET A 73 8.93 13.07 -4.71
N VAL A 74 8.04 14.01 -5.04
CA VAL A 74 8.02 14.67 -6.37
C VAL A 74 9.33 15.39 -6.66
N ARG A 75 9.88 16.10 -5.67
CA ARG A 75 11.15 16.83 -5.82
C ARG A 75 12.33 15.88 -6.03
N ASN A 76 12.38 14.79 -5.28
CA ASN A 76 13.47 13.82 -5.32
C ASN A 76 13.39 12.90 -6.55
N LEU A 77 12.17 12.64 -7.05
CA LEU A 77 11.89 11.74 -8.18
C LEU A 77 10.98 12.45 -9.22
N PRO A 78 11.48 13.47 -9.96
CA PRO A 78 10.66 14.25 -10.90
C PRO A 78 10.04 13.38 -12.00
N ILE A 79 8.75 13.59 -12.31
CA ILE A 79 7.95 12.63 -13.10
C ILE A 79 8.53 12.31 -14.48
N ASN A 80 9.02 13.30 -15.21
CA ASN A 80 9.50 13.10 -16.58
C ASN A 80 10.76 12.24 -16.60
N LEU A 81 11.74 12.56 -15.75
CA LEU A 81 12.97 11.76 -15.59
C LEU A 81 12.63 10.37 -15.05
N PHE A 82 11.74 10.30 -14.06
CA PHE A 82 11.34 9.04 -13.45
C PHE A 82 10.71 8.09 -14.47
N LEU A 83 9.77 8.56 -15.29
CA LEU A 83 9.10 7.74 -16.31
C LEU A 83 10.08 7.26 -17.38
N GLU A 84 10.98 8.11 -17.86
CA GLU A 84 11.99 7.72 -18.85
C GLU A 84 12.88 6.57 -18.33
N VAL A 85 13.34 6.68 -17.09
CA VAL A 85 14.17 5.64 -16.46
C VAL A 85 13.33 4.40 -16.12
N ALA A 86 12.10 4.58 -15.64
CA ALA A 86 11.18 3.49 -15.33
C ALA A 86 10.92 2.64 -16.58
N GLU A 87 10.66 3.25 -17.73
CA GLU A 87 10.46 2.53 -18.99
C GLU A 87 11.71 1.73 -19.38
N LYS A 88 12.90 2.32 -19.29
CA LYS A 88 14.19 1.65 -19.58
C LYS A 88 14.47 0.45 -18.66
N HIS A 89 14.01 0.50 -17.42
CA HIS A 89 14.16 -0.56 -16.43
C HIS A 89 12.90 -1.43 -16.27
N SER A 90 11.95 -1.32 -17.19
CA SER A 90 10.68 -2.06 -17.17
C SER A 90 9.96 -1.95 -15.82
N PHE A 91 9.98 -0.77 -15.19
CA PHE A 91 9.33 -0.48 -13.91
C PHE A 91 9.78 -1.38 -12.74
N ASP A 92 10.97 -1.98 -12.80
CA ASP A 92 11.51 -2.77 -11.69
C ASP A 92 11.96 -1.88 -10.54
N ALA A 93 11.27 -1.99 -9.40
CA ALA A 93 11.52 -1.13 -8.24
C ALA A 93 12.97 -1.24 -7.71
N ILE A 94 13.59 -2.42 -7.78
CA ILE A 94 14.97 -2.63 -7.29
C ILE A 94 15.98 -1.99 -8.24
N ALA A 95 15.79 -2.15 -9.55
CA ALA A 95 16.62 -1.51 -10.56
C ALA A 95 16.50 0.02 -10.49
N LEU A 96 15.28 0.54 -10.27
CA LEU A 96 15.02 1.96 -10.11
C LEU A 96 15.66 2.54 -8.85
N ALA A 97 15.55 1.85 -7.71
CA ALA A 97 16.22 2.24 -6.47
C ALA A 97 17.74 2.37 -6.66
N LYS A 98 18.35 1.40 -7.37
CA LYS A 98 19.77 1.45 -7.73
C LYS A 98 20.10 2.62 -8.66
N HIS A 99 19.27 2.88 -9.67
CA HIS A 99 19.51 3.95 -10.63
C HIS A 99 19.44 5.34 -9.98
N PHE A 100 18.39 5.60 -9.20
CA PHE A 100 18.17 6.89 -8.54
C PHE A 100 19.00 7.09 -7.28
N ASN A 101 19.75 6.06 -6.84
CA ASN A 101 20.41 6.04 -5.53
C ASN A 101 19.43 6.43 -4.41
N SER A 102 18.23 5.86 -4.47
CA SER A 102 17.10 6.15 -3.59
C SER A 102 16.66 4.87 -2.90
N ASP A 103 16.03 5.00 -1.74
CA ASP A 103 15.50 3.86 -1.01
C ASP A 103 14.30 3.24 -1.74
N ILE A 104 14.08 1.94 -1.49
CA ILE A 104 13.01 1.19 -2.16
C ILE A 104 11.61 1.68 -1.77
N LEU A 105 11.45 2.25 -0.57
CA LEU A 105 10.18 2.78 -0.08
C LEU A 105 9.74 3.97 -0.94
N SER A 106 10.63 4.94 -1.15
CA SER A 106 10.43 6.10 -2.03
C SER A 106 10.09 5.67 -3.45
N ILE A 107 10.81 4.67 -4.00
CA ILE A 107 10.53 4.15 -5.35
C ILE A 107 9.16 3.47 -5.42
N CYS A 108 8.79 2.66 -4.43
CA CYS A 108 7.48 2.01 -4.40
C CYS A 108 6.35 3.04 -4.32
N PHE A 109 6.46 4.05 -3.47
CA PHE A 109 5.49 5.14 -3.43
C PHE A 109 5.43 5.92 -4.75
N ARG A 110 6.58 6.14 -5.39
CA ARG A 110 6.63 6.83 -6.68
C ARG A 110 5.92 6.05 -7.78
N LEU A 111 6.18 4.74 -7.87
CA LEU A 111 5.47 3.83 -8.79
C LEU A 111 3.96 3.82 -8.51
N ALA A 112 3.57 3.86 -7.24
CA ALA A 112 2.16 3.94 -6.85
C ALA A 112 1.49 5.27 -7.20
N HIS A 113 2.23 6.34 -7.50
CA HIS A 113 1.69 7.67 -7.84
C HIS A 113 2.09 8.13 -9.25
N LEU A 114 2.16 7.19 -10.19
CA LEU A 114 2.33 7.51 -11.61
C LEU A 114 1.01 7.99 -12.25
N PRO A 115 1.08 8.84 -13.29
CA PRO A 115 -0.10 9.25 -14.04
C PRO A 115 -0.73 8.05 -14.74
N ASN A 116 -2.05 8.02 -14.80
CA ASN A 116 -2.81 6.94 -15.43
C ASN A 116 -2.75 7.05 -16.96
N LYS A 117 -1.83 6.29 -17.58
CA LYS A 117 -1.67 6.17 -19.05
C LYS A 117 -1.58 4.70 -19.44
N SER A 118 -1.98 4.37 -20.67
CA SER A 118 -2.05 2.97 -21.15
C SER A 118 -0.69 2.27 -21.25
N ASN A 119 0.39 3.03 -21.44
CA ASN A 119 1.76 2.52 -21.52
C ASN A 119 2.48 2.46 -20.17
N ILE A 120 1.78 2.72 -19.06
CA ILE A 120 2.32 2.71 -17.71
C ILE A 120 1.59 1.62 -16.91
N PRO A 121 2.32 0.70 -16.23
CA PRO A 121 1.71 -0.29 -15.36
C PRO A 121 0.88 0.36 -14.25
N LYS A 122 -0.27 -0.21 -13.95
CA LYS A 122 -1.10 0.20 -12.82
C LYS A 122 -0.56 -0.42 -11.54
N PHE A 123 -0.12 0.45 -10.63
CA PHE A 123 0.33 0.04 -9.31
C PHE A 123 -0.71 0.39 -8.24
N GLY A 124 -1.01 -0.59 -7.40
CA GLY A 124 -1.59 -0.39 -6.08
C GLY A 124 -0.53 -0.55 -5.01
N ILE A 125 -0.81 -0.04 -3.82
CA ILE A 125 0.07 -0.16 -2.66
C ILE A 125 -0.76 -0.30 -1.39
N ILE A 126 -0.27 -1.08 -0.44
CA ILE A 126 -0.79 -1.12 0.93
C ILE A 126 0.38 -0.85 1.88
N GLN A 127 0.12 -0.08 2.92
CA GLN A 127 1.02 0.13 4.04
C GLN A 127 0.33 -0.35 5.32
N CYS A 128 1.04 -1.07 6.16
CA CYS A 128 0.53 -1.54 7.45
C CYS A 128 1.61 -1.53 8.53
N ASP A 129 1.20 -1.56 9.78
CA ASP A 129 2.09 -1.76 10.92
C ASP A 129 2.23 -3.26 11.30
N ALA A 130 2.99 -3.51 12.37
CA ALA A 130 3.20 -4.86 12.90
C ALA A 130 1.94 -5.52 13.50
N SER A 131 0.90 -4.75 13.84
CA SER A 131 -0.40 -5.29 14.27
C SER A 131 -1.26 -5.75 13.08
N GLY A 132 -0.85 -5.36 11.87
CA GLY A 132 -1.59 -5.57 10.64
C GLY A 132 -2.61 -4.47 10.34
N ALA A 133 -2.63 -3.39 11.12
CA ALA A 133 -3.47 -2.24 10.87
C ALA A 133 -3.03 -1.55 9.57
N VAL A 134 -4.00 -1.23 8.70
CA VAL A 134 -3.73 -0.56 7.43
C VAL A 134 -3.58 0.93 7.69
N LEU A 135 -2.41 1.48 7.34
CA LEU A 135 -2.05 2.88 7.54
C LEU A 135 -2.31 3.73 6.29
N TYR A 136 -2.13 3.13 5.11
CA TYR A 136 -2.36 3.77 3.82
C TYR A 136 -2.67 2.71 2.77
N ARG A 137 -3.54 3.06 1.80
CA ARG A 137 -3.86 2.15 0.70
C ARG A 137 -4.20 2.87 -0.59
N LYS A 138 -3.73 2.30 -1.69
CA LYS A 138 -4.19 2.53 -3.04
C LYS A 138 -4.60 1.19 -3.64
N GLN A 139 -5.90 0.95 -3.74
CA GLN A 139 -6.44 -0.27 -4.31
C GLN A 139 -6.46 -0.23 -5.85
N LEU A 140 -6.56 -1.40 -6.48
CA LEU A 140 -6.84 -1.54 -7.91
C LEU A 140 -8.23 -2.18 -8.08
N ASN A 141 -8.89 -1.97 -9.21
CA ASN A 141 -10.20 -2.59 -9.46
C ASN A 141 -10.16 -4.13 -9.40
N SER A 142 -9.01 -4.73 -9.77
CA SER A 142 -8.77 -6.18 -9.70
C SER A 142 -8.26 -6.65 -8.34
N PHE A 143 -7.96 -5.74 -7.40
CA PHE A 143 -7.46 -6.07 -6.08
C PHE A 143 -8.04 -5.14 -5.02
N SER A 144 -9.14 -5.59 -4.40
CA SER A 144 -9.79 -4.89 -3.30
C SER A 144 -9.02 -5.08 -1.99
N LEU A 145 -8.37 -4.02 -1.52
CA LEU A 145 -7.64 -4.04 -0.25
C LEU A 145 -8.64 -3.95 0.91
N PRO A 146 -8.60 -4.88 1.88
CA PRO A 146 -9.48 -4.84 3.02
C PRO A 146 -9.18 -3.60 3.85
N ARG A 147 -10.24 -2.98 4.34
CA ARG A 147 -10.15 -1.82 5.23
C ARG A 147 -10.21 -2.23 6.70
N TYR A 148 -11.11 -3.16 7.00
CA TYR A 148 -11.30 -3.75 8.33
C TYR A 148 -11.21 -5.27 8.26
N GLY A 149 -10.90 -5.87 9.41
CA GLY A 149 -10.72 -7.30 9.53
C GLY A 149 -9.36 -7.78 8.99
N GLY A 150 -9.04 -9.03 9.29
CA GLY A 150 -7.77 -9.62 8.89
C GLY A 150 -7.70 -9.89 7.38
N ALA A 151 -6.70 -9.31 6.72
CA ALA A 151 -6.31 -9.71 5.37
C ALA A 151 -5.70 -11.13 5.36
N CYS A 152 -5.41 -11.66 4.18
CA CYS A 152 -4.73 -12.93 4.06
C CYS A 152 -3.32 -12.85 4.70
N PRO A 153 -3.04 -13.65 5.75
CA PRO A 153 -1.76 -13.58 6.45
C PRO A 153 -0.58 -14.09 5.61
N LEU A 154 -0.87 -14.72 4.47
CA LEU A 154 0.14 -15.21 3.53
C LEU A 154 0.67 -14.12 2.61
N TRP A 155 0.12 -12.90 2.63
CA TRP A 155 0.66 -11.78 1.87
C TRP A 155 2.10 -11.47 2.30
N PRO A 156 3.00 -11.18 1.34
CA PRO A 156 4.42 -10.93 1.60
C PRO A 156 4.66 -9.68 2.45
N VAL A 157 3.72 -8.73 2.48
CA VAL A 157 3.79 -7.56 3.37
C VAL A 157 3.99 -7.97 4.83
N TYR A 158 3.25 -8.98 5.30
CA TYR A 158 3.33 -9.43 6.69
C TYR A 158 4.62 -10.21 6.98
N ARG A 159 5.15 -10.93 5.97
CA ARG A 159 6.47 -11.57 6.11
C ARG A 159 7.60 -10.56 6.16
N SER A 160 7.47 -9.43 5.47
CA SER A 160 8.51 -8.41 5.46
C SER A 160 8.75 -7.79 6.83
N LEU A 161 7.71 -7.72 7.69
CA LEU A 161 7.83 -7.21 9.06
C LEU A 161 8.81 -8.01 9.93
N SER A 162 9.00 -9.31 9.67
CA SER A 162 9.98 -10.13 10.40
C SER A 162 11.39 -10.03 9.83
N GLN A 163 11.56 -9.37 8.67
CA GLN A 163 12.83 -9.14 8.00
C GLN A 163 12.92 -7.68 7.51
N PRO A 164 12.94 -6.68 8.41
CA PRO A 164 13.06 -5.28 8.02
C PRO A 164 14.31 -5.04 7.17
N LEU A 165 14.21 -4.08 6.25
CA LEU A 165 15.25 -3.70 5.31
C LEU A 165 15.58 -4.77 4.24
N GLN A 166 14.79 -5.84 4.15
CA GLN A 166 14.94 -6.88 3.13
C GLN A 166 13.71 -6.90 2.19
N PRO A 167 13.84 -6.44 0.94
CA PRO A 167 12.75 -6.51 -0.03
C PRO A 167 12.38 -7.97 -0.36
N ILE A 168 11.08 -8.27 -0.32
CA ILE A 168 10.51 -9.57 -0.69
C ILE A 168 9.77 -9.42 -2.01
N ARG A 169 10.17 -10.21 -3.01
CA ARG A 169 9.47 -10.31 -4.30
C ARG A 169 8.64 -11.58 -4.33
N ALA A 170 7.37 -11.47 -4.73
CA ALA A 170 6.49 -12.62 -4.89
C ALA A 170 5.43 -12.38 -5.97
N MET A 171 4.92 -13.46 -6.54
CA MET A 171 3.69 -13.45 -7.33
C MET A 171 2.55 -13.93 -6.44
N LEU A 172 1.46 -13.17 -6.40
CA LEU A 172 0.23 -13.57 -5.72
C LEU A 172 -0.68 -14.24 -6.73
N ASP A 173 -1.07 -15.48 -6.46
CA ASP A 173 -2.08 -16.20 -7.23
C ASP A 173 -3.41 -16.14 -6.46
N MET A 174 -4.36 -15.37 -6.99
CA MET A 174 -5.67 -15.18 -6.36
C MET A 174 -6.61 -16.35 -6.65
N PRO A 175 -7.63 -16.60 -5.81
CA PRO A 175 -8.55 -17.72 -6.01
C PRO A 175 -9.35 -17.61 -7.32
N MET A 176 -9.56 -16.40 -7.83
CA MET A 176 -10.29 -16.13 -9.08
C MET A 176 -9.41 -16.13 -10.33
N GLY A 177 -8.13 -16.47 -10.21
CA GLY A 177 -7.18 -16.58 -11.33
C GLY A 177 -6.36 -15.32 -11.61
N ASP A 178 -6.73 -14.17 -11.03
CA ASP A 178 -5.89 -12.97 -11.11
C ASP A 178 -4.51 -13.20 -10.48
N ARG A 179 -3.49 -12.58 -11.08
CA ARG A 179 -2.11 -12.69 -10.62
C ARG A 179 -1.48 -11.32 -10.48
N PHE A 180 -0.72 -11.12 -9.41
CA PHE A 180 -0.08 -9.85 -9.11
C PHE A 180 1.40 -10.03 -8.81
N HIS A 181 2.24 -9.26 -9.51
CA HIS A 181 3.63 -9.13 -9.11
C HIS A 181 3.71 -8.16 -7.93
N THR A 182 4.47 -8.52 -6.90
CA THR A 182 4.59 -7.73 -5.67
C THR A 182 6.03 -7.51 -5.25
N ILE A 183 6.27 -6.35 -4.65
CA ILE A 183 7.47 -6.03 -3.87
C ILE A 183 6.98 -5.58 -2.49
N SER A 184 7.39 -6.30 -1.45
CA SER A 184 7.13 -5.95 -0.06
C SER A 184 8.41 -5.53 0.64
N PHE A 185 8.31 -4.55 1.54
CA PHE A 185 9.46 -4.02 2.27
C PHE A 185 9.00 -3.47 3.60
N ALA A 186 9.69 -3.85 4.68
CA ALA A 186 9.49 -3.28 5.99
C ALA A 186 10.65 -2.37 6.39
N TYR A 187 10.35 -1.32 7.14
CA TYR A 187 11.30 -0.31 7.57
C TYR A 187 11.00 0.17 8.99
N PRO A 188 12.03 0.53 9.78
CA PRO A 188 11.82 1.12 11.09
C PRO A 188 11.31 2.56 10.93
N THR A 189 10.33 2.95 11.74
CA THR A 189 9.78 4.32 11.77
C THR A 189 10.43 5.20 12.82
N GLU A 190 11.19 4.60 13.71
CA GLU A 190 11.90 5.25 14.80
C GLU A 190 13.29 4.65 15.00
N VAL A 191 14.10 5.30 15.85
CA VAL A 191 15.41 4.80 16.22
C VAL A 191 15.25 3.67 17.24
N ALA A 192 15.85 2.51 16.96
CA ALA A 192 15.83 1.39 17.88
C ALA A 192 16.52 1.73 19.21
N GLN A 193 16.01 1.18 20.30
CA GLN A 193 16.56 1.36 21.64
C GLN A 193 17.19 0.06 22.13
N ILE A 194 18.11 0.15 23.09
CA ILE A 194 18.70 -1.05 23.70
C ILE A 194 17.58 -1.82 24.40
N GLY A 195 17.39 -3.10 24.02
CA GLY A 195 16.36 -3.96 24.59
C GLY A 195 14.95 -3.76 24.03
N MET A 196 14.74 -2.79 23.15
CA MET A 196 13.45 -2.56 22.49
C MET A 196 13.66 -2.29 20.99
N PRO A 197 13.31 -3.24 20.11
CA PRO A 197 13.32 -3.02 18.67
C PRO A 197 12.46 -1.81 18.29
N ALA A 198 12.87 -1.07 17.26
CA ALA A 198 12.08 0.02 16.72
C ALA A 198 10.70 -0.48 16.24
N LEU A 199 9.69 0.38 16.36
CA LEU A 199 8.46 0.20 15.59
C LEU A 199 8.77 0.08 14.09
N THR A 200 8.07 -0.85 13.44
CA THR A 200 8.22 -1.12 12.01
C THR A 200 6.90 -1.01 11.29
N GLU A 201 6.98 -0.42 10.11
CA GLU A 201 5.90 -0.45 9.12
C GLU A 201 6.34 -1.23 7.90
N ALA A 202 5.39 -1.73 7.14
CA ALA A 202 5.62 -2.46 5.91
C ALA A 202 4.75 -1.94 4.79
N ILE A 203 5.32 -1.91 3.59
CA ILE A 203 4.60 -1.66 2.35
C ILE A 203 4.58 -2.90 1.47
N MET A 204 3.56 -3.02 0.65
CA MET A 204 3.52 -3.92 -0.50
C MET A 204 2.98 -3.19 -1.72
N LEU A 205 3.86 -2.97 -2.69
CA LEU A 205 3.52 -2.52 -4.03
C LEU A 205 3.06 -3.73 -4.85
N PHE A 206 1.98 -3.60 -5.60
CA PHE A 206 1.47 -4.67 -6.45
C PHE A 206 0.95 -4.18 -7.80
N THR A 207 1.09 -5.01 -8.83
CA THR A 207 0.58 -4.72 -10.18
C THR A 207 0.11 -6.00 -10.90
N PRO A 208 -1.03 -5.95 -11.62
CA PRO A 208 -1.44 -7.01 -12.53
C PRO A 208 -0.70 -6.95 -13.87
N ASP A 209 -0.06 -5.84 -14.19
CA ASP A 209 0.62 -5.62 -15.48
C ASP A 209 2.05 -6.19 -15.46
N TYR A 210 2.23 -7.34 -14.83
CA TYR A 210 3.53 -7.98 -14.61
C TYR A 210 4.26 -8.39 -15.90
N ILE A 211 3.57 -8.39 -17.05
CA ILE A 211 4.16 -8.59 -18.38
C ILE A 211 5.03 -7.40 -18.80
N MET A 212 4.71 -6.19 -18.30
CA MET A 212 5.49 -4.98 -18.54
C MET A 212 6.74 -4.88 -17.65
N LEU A 213 6.85 -5.75 -16.64
CA LEU A 213 7.99 -5.82 -15.72
C LEU A 213 9.11 -6.67 -16.30
N PRO A 214 10.37 -6.62 -15.79
CA PRO A 214 11.42 -7.45 -16.35
C PRO A 214 11.02 -8.91 -16.29
N LYS A 215 11.38 -9.64 -17.34
CA LYS A 215 11.33 -11.10 -17.40
C LYS A 215 12.41 -11.72 -16.51
N ILE A 216 12.55 -11.27 -15.27
CA ILE A 216 13.18 -12.10 -14.24
C ILE A 216 12.29 -13.33 -14.20
N SER A 217 12.84 -14.47 -14.66
CA SER A 217 12.09 -15.69 -14.95
C SER A 217 11.01 -15.85 -13.89
N HIS A 218 9.73 -15.71 -14.26
CA HIS A 218 8.62 -15.83 -13.32
C HIS A 218 8.69 -17.15 -12.54
N ALA A 219 9.41 -18.15 -13.06
CA ALA A 219 9.73 -19.41 -12.40
C ALA A 219 10.59 -19.28 -11.13
N HIS A 220 11.45 -18.26 -11.01
CA HIS A 220 12.28 -18.01 -9.82
C HIS A 220 11.61 -17.11 -8.79
N THR A 221 10.53 -16.42 -9.16
CA THR A 221 9.74 -15.63 -8.21
C THR A 221 8.78 -16.57 -7.47
N PRO A 222 8.80 -16.61 -6.13
CA PRO A 222 7.86 -17.43 -5.35
C PRO A 222 6.41 -17.15 -5.73
N GLN A 223 5.68 -18.22 -6.05
CA GLN A 223 4.25 -18.20 -6.36
C GLN A 223 3.48 -18.49 -5.08
N LEU A 224 2.72 -17.52 -4.59
CA LEU A 224 2.00 -17.62 -3.33
C LEU A 224 0.50 -17.78 -3.61
N ALA A 225 -0.03 -18.96 -3.30
CA ALA A 225 -1.46 -19.20 -3.26
C ALA A 225 -2.08 -18.42 -2.09
N VAL A 226 -2.70 -17.27 -2.38
CA VAL A 226 -3.26 -16.37 -1.37
C VAL A 226 -4.75 -16.12 -1.62
N GLY A 227 -5.38 -15.36 -0.72
CA GLY A 227 -6.73 -14.81 -0.89
C GLY A 227 -6.77 -13.33 -0.49
N LEU A 228 -7.97 -12.76 -0.41
CA LEU A 228 -8.18 -11.41 0.13
C LEU A 228 -8.38 -11.44 1.65
N GLN A 229 -9.40 -12.18 2.09
CA GLN A 229 -9.71 -12.46 3.49
C GLN A 229 -10.23 -13.89 3.62
N CYS A 230 -10.09 -14.53 4.79
CA CYS A 230 -10.47 -15.93 4.97
C CYS A 230 -11.95 -16.20 4.65
N THR A 231 -12.84 -15.30 5.09
CA THR A 231 -14.30 -15.40 4.93
C THR A 231 -14.77 -15.38 3.48
N VAL A 232 -14.01 -14.75 2.57
CA VAL A 232 -14.36 -14.67 1.13
C VAL A 232 -13.40 -15.46 0.24
N CYS A 233 -12.44 -16.17 0.83
CA CYS A 233 -11.47 -16.96 0.08
C CYS A 233 -12.03 -18.37 -0.18
N SER A 234 -12.17 -18.73 -1.46
CA SER A 234 -12.68 -20.05 -1.89
C SER A 234 -11.66 -21.20 -1.83
N ARG A 235 -10.41 -20.95 -1.43
CA ARG A 235 -9.37 -22.00 -1.32
C ARG A 235 -9.67 -22.95 -0.15
N ARG A 236 -10.10 -24.18 -0.45
CA ARG A 236 -10.48 -25.16 0.59
C ARG A 236 -9.30 -25.64 1.44
N GLU A 237 -8.20 -26.00 0.80
CA GLU A 237 -7.00 -26.53 1.47
C GLU A 237 -6.02 -25.40 1.82
N CYS A 238 -6.32 -24.63 2.88
CA CYS A 238 -5.45 -23.56 3.37
C CYS A 238 -5.11 -23.75 4.85
N SER A 239 -3.84 -24.10 5.14
CA SER A 239 -3.35 -24.30 6.52
C SER A 239 -3.34 -23.01 7.36
N SER A 240 -3.41 -21.85 6.72
CA SER A 240 -3.44 -20.53 7.38
C SER A 240 -4.85 -19.95 7.50
N ARG A 241 -5.89 -20.74 7.21
CA ARG A 241 -7.29 -20.31 7.29
C ARG A 241 -7.68 -20.05 8.75
N ARG A 242 -8.25 -18.88 9.01
CA ARG A 242 -8.70 -18.43 10.35
C ARG A 242 -10.22 -18.33 10.50
N ALA A 243 -10.96 -18.42 9.39
CA ALA A 243 -12.41 -18.34 9.36
C ALA A 243 -12.98 -19.17 8.20
N SER A 244 -14.21 -19.66 8.39
CA SER A 244 -14.97 -20.40 7.38
C SER A 244 -15.28 -19.53 6.16
N TYR A 245 -15.37 -20.15 4.99
CA TYR A 245 -15.77 -19.47 3.76
C TYR A 245 -17.27 -19.19 3.79
N LEU A 246 -17.69 -17.94 3.57
CA LEU A 246 -19.08 -17.49 3.71
C LEU A 246 -20.03 -18.14 2.70
N LEU A 247 -19.51 -18.53 1.53
CA LEU A 247 -20.28 -19.16 0.47
C LEU A 247 -19.97 -20.66 0.37
N ASP A 248 -19.49 -21.28 1.44
CA ASP A 248 -19.56 -22.74 1.53
C ASP A 248 -21.05 -23.10 1.63
N ASN A 249 -21.59 -23.58 0.51
CA ASN A 249 -22.84 -24.32 0.53
C ASN A 249 -22.48 -25.69 1.09
N GLU A 250 -22.82 -25.95 2.35
CA GLU A 250 -22.95 -27.34 2.84
C GLU A 250 -23.95 -28.11 1.98
#